data_AF-A0A2D9CHQ7-F1
#
_entry.id   AF-A0A2D9CHQ7-F1
#
_cell.length_a   1.000
_cell.length_b   1.000
_cell.length_c   1.000
_cell.angle_alpha   90.00
_cell.angle_beta   90.00
_cell.angle_gamma   90.00
#
_symmetry.space_group_name_H-M   'P 1'
#
loop_
_entity.id
_entity.type
_entity.pdbx_description
1 polymer ?
#
loop_
_entity_poly.entity_id
_entity_poly.type
_entity_poly.pdbx_seq_one_letter_code
_entity_poly.pdbx_strand_id
1 'polypeptide(L)'
;MARNLTEKQEMFLEALFGDARGNTMQAIKLAGYAEGTSSASIMKTLEAEIAERTKSLIATRGPQAAYSMLDVMENPTDLGNKEKMAAAKDLLDRAGFVKTDKVEVKAESPLFILPPKSDED
;
A
#
# COMPACT_ATOMS: atom_id res chain seq x y z
N MET A 1 -8.28 15.09 -1.43
CA MET A 1 -9.47 15.28 -0.57
C MET A 1 -9.92 13.90 -0.15
N ALA A 2 -9.85 13.56 1.14
CA ALA A 2 -10.36 12.28 1.63
C ALA A 2 -11.89 12.26 1.39
N ARG A 3 -12.39 11.19 0.77
CA ARG A 3 -13.82 11.01 0.55
C ARG A 3 -14.49 10.81 1.91
N ASN A 4 -15.59 11.52 2.18
CA ASN A 4 -16.37 11.28 3.39
C ASN A 4 -17.08 9.93 3.27
N LEU A 5 -16.64 8.97 4.10
CA LEU A 5 -17.22 7.64 4.17
C LEU A 5 -18.44 7.64 5.10
N THR A 6 -19.36 6.71 4.87
CA THR A 6 -20.42 6.45 5.85
C THR A 6 -19.89 5.61 7.00
N GLU A 7 -20.53 5.69 8.17
CA GLU A 7 -20.16 4.90 9.34
C GLU A 7 -20.07 3.39 9.02
N LYS A 8 -21.03 2.85 8.27
CA LYS A 8 -20.99 1.44 7.83
C LYS A 8 -19.79 1.12 6.93
N GLN A 9 -19.39 2.04 6.07
CA GLN A 9 -18.21 1.85 5.21
C GLN A 9 -16.92 1.88 6.04
N GLU A 10 -16.83 2.75 7.04
CA GLU A 10 -15.70 2.79 7.97
C GLU A 10 -15.61 1.51 8.80
N MET A 11 -16.74 1.06 9.39
CA MET A 11 -16.81 -0.22 10.11
C MET A 11 -16.44 -1.41 9.24
N PHE A 12 -16.84 -1.40 7.96
CA PHE A 12 -16.44 -2.45 7.02
C PHE A 12 -14.93 -2.46 6.79
N LEU A 13 -14.32 -1.31 6.57
CA LEU A 13 -12.87 -1.21 6.39
C LEU A 13 -12.13 -1.62 7.66
N GLU A 14 -12.59 -1.18 8.84
CA GLU A 14 -12.00 -1.59 10.12
C GLU A 14 -12.09 -3.10 10.32
N ALA A 15 -13.28 -3.70 10.12
CA ALA A 15 -13.45 -5.13 10.22
C ALA A 15 -12.62 -5.90 9.19
N LEU A 16 -12.54 -5.40 7.94
CA LEU A 16 -11.78 -6.03 6.86
C LEU A 16 -10.30 -6.11 7.18
N PHE A 17 -9.71 -5.04 7.72
CA PHE A 17 -8.29 -4.98 8.06
C PHE A 17 -7.97 -5.47 9.49
N GLY A 18 -8.98 -5.65 10.34
CA GLY A 18 -8.90 -6.22 11.68
C GLY A 18 -9.37 -7.67 11.74
N ASP A 19 -10.46 -7.92 12.46
CA ASP A 19 -10.93 -9.25 12.83
C ASP A 19 -11.29 -10.17 11.66
N ALA A 20 -11.73 -9.61 10.53
CA ALA A 20 -12.05 -10.40 9.35
C ALA A 20 -10.81 -10.81 8.54
N ARG A 21 -9.64 -10.18 8.79
CA ARG A 21 -8.35 -10.51 8.15
C ARG A 21 -8.44 -10.64 6.62
N GLY A 22 -9.18 -9.74 5.97
CA GLY A 22 -9.39 -9.73 4.52
C GLY A 22 -10.61 -10.53 4.03
N ASN A 23 -11.33 -11.24 4.90
CA ASN A 23 -12.57 -11.91 4.54
C ASN A 23 -13.71 -10.91 4.38
N THR A 24 -14.13 -10.68 3.14
CA THR A 24 -15.15 -9.68 2.81
C THR A 24 -16.53 -10.01 3.39
N MET A 25 -16.94 -11.28 3.37
CA MET A 25 -18.24 -11.71 3.90
C MET A 25 -18.31 -11.55 5.42
N GLN A 26 -17.22 -11.88 6.10
CA GLN A 26 -17.12 -11.69 7.54
C GLN A 26 -17.10 -10.20 7.90
N ALA A 27 -16.36 -9.37 7.15
CA ALA A 27 -16.32 -7.93 7.36
C ALA A 27 -17.71 -7.27 7.18
N ILE A 28 -18.48 -7.71 6.18
CA ILE A 28 -19.87 -7.26 5.94
C ILE A 28 -20.76 -7.57 7.14
N LYS A 29 -20.63 -8.78 7.70
CA LYS A 29 -21.39 -9.20 8.88
C LYS A 29 -21.01 -8.36 10.10
N LEU A 30 -19.71 -8.17 10.34
CA LEU A 30 -19.20 -7.40 11.48
C LEU A 30 -19.58 -5.91 11.38
N ALA A 31 -19.64 -5.36 10.18
CA ALA A 31 -20.05 -3.98 9.92
C ALA A 31 -21.57 -3.76 9.92
N GLY A 32 -22.38 -4.80 10.19
CA GLY A 32 -23.83 -4.67 10.33
C GLY A 32 -24.57 -4.39 9.02
N TYR A 33 -24.07 -4.91 7.90
CA TYR A 33 -24.82 -4.90 6.64
C TYR A 33 -25.94 -5.96 6.65
N ALA A 34 -26.98 -5.73 5.85
CA ALA A 34 -28.07 -6.69 5.71
C ALA A 34 -27.59 -8.00 5.08
N GLU A 35 -28.22 -9.12 5.44
CA GLU A 35 -27.94 -10.40 4.80
C GLU A 35 -28.23 -10.33 3.29
N GLY A 36 -27.36 -10.95 2.48
CA GLY A 36 -27.44 -10.88 1.02
C GLY A 36 -26.87 -9.59 0.40
N THR A 37 -26.31 -8.68 1.20
CA THR A 37 -25.61 -7.51 0.64
C THR A 37 -24.46 -7.95 -0.28
N SER A 38 -24.40 -7.37 -1.47
CA SER A 38 -23.36 -7.70 -2.46
C SER A 38 -21.99 -7.20 -2.00
N SER A 39 -21.11 -8.14 -1.68
CA SER A 39 -19.71 -7.86 -1.36
C SER A 39 -18.97 -7.16 -2.51
N ALA A 40 -19.24 -7.58 -3.75
CA ALA A 40 -18.67 -6.96 -4.94
C ALA A 40 -19.02 -5.47 -5.06
N SER A 41 -20.27 -5.09 -4.75
CA SER A 41 -20.71 -3.70 -4.78
C SER A 41 -19.99 -2.84 -3.74
N ILE A 42 -19.83 -3.36 -2.52
CA ILE A 42 -19.11 -2.66 -1.44
C ILE A 42 -17.64 -2.49 -1.80
N MET A 43 -16.99 -3.58 -2.22
CA MET A 43 -15.57 -3.59 -2.61
C MET A 43 -15.30 -2.60 -3.74
N LYS A 44 -16.15 -2.58 -4.78
CA LYS A 44 -16.03 -1.61 -5.89
C LYS A 44 -16.20 -0.17 -5.44
N THR A 45 -17.07 0.08 -4.47
CA THR A 45 -17.33 1.44 -3.97
C THR A 45 -16.16 1.98 -3.15
N LEU A 46 -15.45 1.09 -2.45
CA LEU A 46 -14.37 1.39 -1.50
C LEU A 46 -12.98 1.01 -2.02
N GLU A 47 -12.84 0.80 -3.33
CA GLU A 47 -11.62 0.24 -3.94
C GLU A 47 -10.38 1.10 -3.64
N ALA A 48 -10.52 2.42 -3.74
CA ALA A 48 -9.43 3.35 -3.48
C ALA A 48 -8.99 3.30 -2.00
N GLU A 49 -9.94 3.25 -1.08
CA GLU A 49 -9.70 3.21 0.37
C GLU A 49 -9.09 1.88 0.80
N ILE A 50 -9.52 0.77 0.19
CA ILE A 50 -8.94 -0.56 0.40
C ILE A 50 -7.50 -0.57 -0.12
N ALA A 51 -7.24 -0.03 -1.31
CA ALA A 51 -5.89 0.04 -1.88
C ALA A 51 -4.95 0.86 -0.97
N GLU A 52 -5.39 2.03 -0.50
CA GLU A 52 -4.61 2.89 0.38
C GLU A 52 -4.32 2.22 1.73
N ARG A 53 -5.35 1.64 2.37
CA ARG A 53 -5.17 0.89 3.63
C ARG A 53 -4.28 -0.33 3.45
N THR A 54 -4.37 -1.02 2.32
CA THR A 54 -3.48 -2.15 2.01
C THR A 54 -2.04 -1.70 1.86
N LYS A 55 -1.79 -0.57 1.17
CA LYS A 55 -0.45 0.01 1.06
C LYS A 55 0.12 0.37 2.43
N SER A 56 -0.69 1.04 3.27
CA SER A 56 -0.32 1.37 4.65
C SER A 56 -0.02 0.11 5.49
N LEU A 57 -0.85 -0.93 5.34
CA LEU A 57 -0.68 -2.21 6.01
C LEU A 57 0.62 -2.91 5.62
N ILE A 58 0.97 -2.89 4.33
CA ILE A 58 2.22 -3.47 3.84
C ILE A 58 3.42 -2.65 4.34
N ALA A 59 3.35 -1.32 4.27
CA ALA A 59 4.40 -0.43 4.75
C ALA A 59 4.68 -0.63 6.25
N THR A 60 3.63 -0.75 7.07
CA THR A 60 3.74 -0.99 8.52
C THR A 60 4.25 -2.39 8.88
N ARG A 61 4.13 -3.37 7.97
CA ARG A 61 4.68 -4.73 8.15
C ARG A 61 6.09 -4.92 7.62
N GLY A 62 6.70 -3.88 7.04
CA GLY A 62 8.10 -3.90 6.62
C GLY A 62 9.07 -4.44 7.68
N PRO A 63 9.01 -3.97 8.95
CA PRO A 63 9.85 -4.49 10.02
C PRO A 63 9.69 -6.00 10.24
N GLN A 64 8.47 -6.53 10.18
CA GLN A 64 8.22 -7.96 10.35
C GLN A 64 8.88 -8.80 9.24
N ALA A 65 8.83 -8.33 7.99
CA ALA A 65 9.54 -8.98 6.90
C ALA A 65 11.06 -8.91 7.07
N ALA A 66 11.60 -7.77 7.53
CA ALA A 66 13.03 -7.63 7.80
C ALA A 66 13.51 -8.62 8.89
N TYR A 67 12.75 -8.78 9.98
CA TYR A 67 13.04 -9.78 11.01
C TYR A 67 12.94 -11.20 10.47
N SER A 68 11.93 -11.52 9.66
CA SER A 68 11.83 -12.84 9.04
C SER A 68 13.03 -13.18 8.16
N MET A 69 13.69 -12.18 7.56
CA MET A 69 14.93 -12.40 6.81
C MET A 69 16.12 -12.60 7.76
N LEU A 70 16.21 -11.82 8.84
CA LEU A 70 17.26 -11.98 9.86
C LEU A 70 17.21 -13.37 10.50
N ASP A 71 16.03 -13.85 10.89
CA ASP A 71 15.84 -15.16 11.50
C ASP A 71 16.35 -16.29 10.60
N VAL A 72 16.14 -16.18 9.28
CA VAL A 72 16.64 -17.14 8.30
C VAL A 72 18.16 -17.05 8.14
N MET A 73 18.75 -15.86 8.27
CA MET A 73 20.22 -15.69 8.25
C MET A 73 20.87 -16.27 9.50
N GLU A 74 20.21 -16.17 10.65
CA GLU A 74 20.69 -16.75 11.92
C GLU A 74 20.49 -18.26 11.98
N ASN A 75 19.39 -18.78 11.43
CA ASN A 75 19.02 -20.20 11.43
C ASN A 75 18.81 -20.74 10.01
N PRO A 76 19.89 -20.92 9.22
CA PRO A 76 19.78 -21.24 7.80
C PRO A 76 19.29 -22.67 7.53
N THR A 77 19.24 -23.54 8.54
CA THR A 77 18.85 -24.96 8.41
C THR A 77 17.35 -25.22 8.49
N ASP A 78 16.55 -24.20 8.80
CA ASP A 78 15.10 -24.35 8.94
C ASP A 78 14.40 -24.67 7.61
N LEU A 79 13.40 -25.55 7.68
CA LEU A 79 12.59 -25.91 6.53
C LEU A 79 11.74 -24.71 6.09
N GLY A 80 11.69 -24.48 4.77
CA GLY A 80 10.90 -23.40 4.19
C GLY A 80 11.60 -22.04 4.17
N ASN A 81 12.89 -21.97 4.50
CA ASN A 81 13.67 -20.73 4.52
C ASN A 81 13.69 -20.01 3.18
N LYS A 82 13.74 -20.76 2.07
CA LYS A 82 13.71 -20.19 0.72
C LYS A 82 12.39 -19.47 0.45
N GLU A 83 11.28 -20.10 0.81
CA GLU A 83 9.92 -19.58 0.63
C GLU A 83 9.67 -18.39 1.55
N LYS A 84 10.11 -18.47 2.82
CA LYS A 84 10.04 -17.35 3.78
C LYS A 84 10.83 -16.14 3.31
N MET A 85 12.06 -16.34 2.85
CA MET A 85 12.91 -15.26 2.30
C MET A 85 12.28 -14.61 1.07
N ALA A 86 11.75 -15.41 0.15
CA ALA A 86 11.08 -14.90 -1.04
C ALA A 86 9.84 -14.06 -0.67
N ALA A 87 9.00 -14.57 0.25
CA ALA A 87 7.81 -13.85 0.71
C ALA A 87 8.15 -12.56 1.47
N ALA A 88 9.17 -12.58 2.33
CA ALA A 88 9.63 -11.40 3.06
C ALA A 88 10.20 -10.34 2.11
N LYS A 89 10.98 -10.75 1.11
CA LYS A 89 11.50 -9.86 0.07
C LYS A 89 10.36 -9.21 -0.73
N ASP A 90 9.39 -9.99 -1.21
CA ASP A 90 8.25 -9.47 -1.96
C ASP A 90 7.43 -8.46 -1.13
N LEU A 91 7.30 -8.68 0.19
CA LEU A 91 6.63 -7.74 1.08
C LEU A 91 7.40 -6.42 1.22
N LEU A 92 8.72 -6.48 1.40
CA LEU A 92 9.59 -5.31 1.50
C LEU A 92 9.62 -4.50 0.19
N ASP A 93 9.67 -5.18 -0.95
CA ASP A 93 9.65 -4.55 -2.27
C ASP A 93 8.34 -3.78 -2.47
N ARG A 94 7.19 -4.36 -2.09
CA ARG A 94 5.87 -3.70 -2.14
C ARG A 94 5.69 -2.58 -1.12
N ALA A 95 6.38 -2.66 0.01
CA ALA A 95 6.44 -1.59 1.00
C ALA A 95 7.34 -0.42 0.57
N GLY A 96 8.07 -0.54 -0.53
CA GLY A 96 8.95 0.50 -1.07
C GLY A 96 10.35 0.52 -0.45
N PHE A 97 10.76 -0.55 0.23
CA PHE A 97 12.12 -0.70 0.79
C PHE A 97 13.13 -1.26 -0.23
N VAL A 98 12.74 -1.39 -1.51
CA VAL A 98 13.65 -1.70 -2.61
C VAL A 98 14.47 -0.47 -3.01
N LYS A 99 15.65 -0.68 -3.60
CA LYS A 99 16.42 0.42 -4.21
C LYS A 99 15.52 1.19 -5.18
N THR A 100 15.30 2.47 -4.87
CA THR A 100 14.61 3.40 -5.77
C THR A 100 15.52 3.71 -6.95
N ASP A 101 15.08 3.38 -8.16
CA ASP A 101 15.72 3.85 -9.38
C ASP A 101 15.57 5.38 -9.44
N LYS A 102 16.67 6.07 -9.16
CA LYS A 102 16.71 7.53 -9.22
C LYS A 102 16.69 7.95 -10.69
N VAL A 103 15.54 8.42 -11.18
CA VAL A 103 15.45 9.01 -12.52
C VAL A 103 16.16 10.37 -12.49
N GLU A 104 17.41 10.42 -12.97
CA GLU A 104 18.10 11.68 -13.21
C GLU A 104 17.52 12.35 -14.47
N VAL A 105 16.60 13.30 -14.28
CA VAL A 105 16.22 14.20 -15.38
C VAL A 105 17.35 15.22 -15.56
N LYS A 106 18.30 14.91 -16.44
CA LYS A 106 19.28 15.88 -16.93
C LYS A 106 18.59 16.71 -18.02
N ALA A 107 18.27 17.96 -17.72
CA ALA A 107 17.92 18.92 -18.76
C ALA A 107 19.22 19.26 -19.51
N GLU A 108 19.41 18.71 -20.71
CA GLU A 108 20.45 19.20 -21.62
C GLU A 108 20.08 20.63 -22.03
N SER A 109 20.78 21.59 -21.44
CA SER A 109 20.73 23.03 -21.75
C SER A 109 19.40 23.74 -21.43
N PRO A 110 19.28 24.42 -20.28
CA PRO A 110 18.16 25.34 -20.07
C PRO A 110 18.24 26.47 -21.11
N LEU A 111 17.32 26.46 -22.09
CA LEU A 111 17.13 27.56 -23.03
C LEU A 111 16.64 28.78 -22.24
N PHE A 112 17.56 29.69 -21.89
CA PHE A 112 17.22 30.97 -21.30
C PHE A 112 16.66 31.89 -22.39
N ILE A 113 15.34 32.01 -22.46
CA ILE A 113 14.68 33.09 -23.21
C ILE A 113 14.75 34.33 -22.33
N LEU A 114 15.70 35.22 -22.62
CA LEU A 114 15.76 36.52 -21.98
C LEU A 114 14.65 37.41 -22.55
N PRO A 115 13.88 38.12 -21.72
CA PRO A 115 12.93 39.11 -22.23
C PRO A 115 13.68 40.19 -23.01
N PRO A 116 13.06 40.75 -24.08
CA PRO A 116 13.68 41.82 -24.84
C PRO A 116 13.99 43.00 -23.91
N LYS A 117 15.18 43.57 -24.06
CA LYS A 117 15.61 44.73 -23.30
C LYS A 117 14.64 45.87 -23.60
N SER A 118 14.03 46.45 -22.57
CA SER A 118 13.32 47.71 -22.71
C SER A 118 14.35 48.78 -23.04
N ASP A 119 14.27 49.34 -24.25
CA ASP A 119 14.99 50.55 -24.58
C ASP A 119 14.40 51.67 -23.71
N GLU A 120 15.18 52.14 -22.73
CA GLU A 120 14.93 53.44 -22.10
C GLU A 120 15.58 54.50 -23.01
N ASP A 121 14.69 55.36 -23.54
CA ASP A 121 14.84 56.57 -24.36
C ASP A 121 15.17 56.43 -25.87
#